data_AF-A0A4W2I8H7-F1
#
_entry.id   AF-A0A4W2I8H7-F1
#
_cell.length_a   1.000
_cell.length_b   1.000
_cell.length_c   1.000
_cell.angle_alpha   90.00
_cell.angle_beta   90.00
_cell.angle_gamma   90.00
#
_symmetry.space_group_name_H-M   'P 1'
#
loop_
_entity.id
_entity.type
_entity.pdbx_description
1 polymer ?
#
loop_
_entity_poly.entity_id
_entity_poly.type
_entity_poly.pdbx_seq_one_letter_code
_entity_poly.pdbx_strand_id
1 'polypeptide(L)'
;MQTVGHSEHTLKTALISKNPELVKQYEQLDPGEQRLLNEAFRPCSDLFGPITLHSPSDWIISHPETPQDFEQFFSNLHRKSPSPGKQTIYIQCIGQILTFLKKKKPEDAFCVVGVTMIDLYPRESWNFVFGQASLTEGVGIFSFARYGTDFYSSHYKGKLKKLERKSSSDYSVFNDYYLPEATSVLLLRSCKTLTHEIGHIFGLRHCQWLACLMQGSNHLEEADRRPLDLCPICLRKLQSAVGFRLRDRYKALVRWIDAESTDTPRVTPKHSREELVTLPKPVEAFKEWKEWVTRCLAVLQK
;
A
#
# COMPACT_ATOMS: atom_id res chain seq x y z
N MET A 1 -18.38 5.33 17.74
CA MET A 1 -17.35 4.38 17.29
C MET A 1 -17.97 3.00 17.28
N GLN A 2 -17.97 2.31 16.14
CA GLN A 2 -18.57 0.99 15.96
C GLN A 2 -17.49 0.01 15.53
N THR A 3 -17.52 -1.21 16.07
CA THR A 3 -16.58 -2.27 15.69
C THR A 3 -17.28 -3.25 14.75
N VAL A 4 -16.64 -3.55 13.61
CA VAL A 4 -17.08 -4.61 12.69
C VAL A 4 -16.30 -5.88 13.02
N GLY A 5 -17.00 -6.83 13.63
CA GLY A 5 -16.47 -8.15 13.98
C GLY A 5 -17.08 -9.24 13.11
N HIS A 6 -16.32 -10.31 12.87
CA HIS A 6 -16.77 -11.51 12.19
C HIS A 6 -16.64 -12.71 13.13
N SER A 7 -17.49 -13.72 12.96
CA SER A 7 -17.36 -14.95 13.74
C SER A 7 -16.06 -15.69 13.40
N GLU A 8 -15.54 -16.47 14.35
CA GLU A 8 -14.38 -17.33 14.10
C GLU A 8 -14.61 -18.26 12.90
N HIS A 9 -15.81 -18.83 12.76
CA HIS A 9 -16.16 -19.69 11.63
C HIS A 9 -16.08 -18.95 10.28
N THR A 10 -16.57 -17.70 10.25
CA THR A 10 -16.50 -16.84 9.07
C THR A 10 -15.05 -16.52 8.71
N LEU A 11 -14.22 -16.15 9.70
CA LEU A 11 -12.81 -15.84 9.47
C LEU A 11 -12.02 -17.07 9.04
N LYS A 12 -12.29 -18.24 9.63
CA LYS A 12 -11.70 -19.52 9.20
C LYS A 12 -12.03 -19.83 7.75
N THR A 13 -13.31 -19.68 7.38
CA THR A 13 -13.73 -19.86 5.98
C THR A 13 -13.02 -18.87 5.06
N ALA A 14 -12.92 -17.59 5.46
CA ALA A 14 -12.31 -16.55 4.65
C ALA A 14 -10.80 -16.72 4.47
N LEU A 15 -10.10 -17.19 5.51
CA LEU A 15 -8.66 -17.42 5.50
C LEU A 15 -8.32 -18.76 4.85
N ILE A 16 -9.05 -19.84 5.17
CA ILE A 16 -8.70 -21.23 4.85
C ILE A 16 -9.34 -21.74 3.57
N SER A 17 -10.56 -21.29 3.25
CA SER A 17 -11.48 -21.89 2.27
C SER A 17 -12.14 -23.19 2.77
N LYS A 18 -13.27 -23.54 2.13
CA LYS A 18 -13.93 -24.85 2.26
C LYS A 18 -13.45 -25.87 1.21
N ASN A 19 -12.66 -25.42 0.23
CA ASN A 19 -12.12 -26.26 -0.82
C ASN A 19 -10.99 -27.16 -0.26
N PRO A 20 -11.10 -28.49 -0.35
CA PRO A 20 -10.13 -29.42 0.23
C PRO A 20 -8.68 -29.19 -0.21
N GLU A 21 -8.46 -28.75 -1.46
CA GLU A 21 -7.11 -28.48 -1.98
C GLU A 21 -6.50 -27.24 -1.33
N LEU A 22 -7.30 -26.18 -1.11
CA LEU A 22 -6.84 -24.96 -0.44
C LEU A 22 -6.65 -25.16 1.06
N VAL A 23 -7.41 -26.08 1.68
CA VAL A 23 -7.18 -26.53 3.06
C VAL A 23 -5.84 -27.24 3.15
N LYS A 24 -5.58 -28.21 2.27
CA LYS A 24 -4.32 -28.95 2.24
C LYS A 24 -3.11 -28.03 2.02
N GLN A 25 -3.22 -27.04 1.13
CA GLN A 25 -2.18 -26.03 0.96
C GLN A 25 -1.92 -25.21 2.23
N TYR A 26 -2.96 -24.92 3.02
CA TYR A 26 -2.80 -24.24 4.31
C TYR A 26 -2.08 -25.12 5.34
N GLU A 27 -2.49 -26.39 5.42
CA GLU A 27 -1.91 -27.38 6.34
C GLU A 27 -0.42 -27.66 6.07
N GLN A 28 0.03 -27.42 4.84
CA GLN A 28 1.44 -27.53 4.43
C GLN A 28 2.30 -26.31 4.78
N LEU A 29 1.70 -25.19 5.22
CA LEU A 29 2.46 -24.02 5.67
C LEU A 29 3.32 -24.37 6.90
N ASP A 30 4.41 -23.62 7.07
CA ASP A 30 5.24 -23.75 8.27
C ASP A 30 4.38 -23.56 9.53
N PRO A 31 4.55 -24.39 10.58
CA PRO A 31 3.75 -24.28 11.81
C PRO A 31 3.78 -22.88 12.43
N GLY A 32 4.88 -22.15 12.32
CA GLY A 32 4.99 -20.76 12.77
C GLY A 32 4.12 -19.82 11.96
N GLU A 33 4.10 -19.98 10.64
CA GLU A 33 3.23 -19.22 9.74
C GLU A 33 1.75 -19.49 10.04
N GLN A 34 1.37 -20.75 10.23
CA GLN A 34 0.01 -21.11 10.64
C GLN A 34 -0.36 -20.48 11.99
N ARG A 35 0.54 -20.53 12.98
CA ARG A 35 0.33 -19.88 14.29
C ARG A 35 0.03 -18.40 14.13
N LEU A 36 0.85 -17.69 13.36
CA LEU A 36 0.65 -16.27 13.12
C LEU A 36 -0.65 -15.98 12.37
N LEU A 37 -0.96 -16.74 11.32
CA LEU A 37 -2.17 -16.52 10.52
C LEU A 37 -3.44 -16.82 11.33
N ASN A 38 -3.39 -17.83 12.20
CA ASN A 38 -4.48 -18.21 13.12
C ASN A 38 -4.74 -17.17 14.22
N GLU A 39 -3.86 -16.18 14.42
CA GLU A 39 -4.13 -15.04 15.30
C GLU A 39 -5.40 -14.27 14.87
N ALA A 40 -5.79 -14.33 13.58
CA ALA A 40 -7.06 -13.79 13.09
C ALA A 40 -8.29 -14.31 13.84
N PHE A 41 -8.21 -15.51 14.42
CA PHE A 41 -9.34 -16.17 15.07
C PHE A 41 -9.43 -15.85 16.56
N ARG A 42 -8.42 -15.19 17.13
CA ARG A 42 -8.39 -14.89 18.56
C ARG A 42 -9.21 -13.64 18.84
N PRO A 43 -10.20 -13.70 19.76
CA PRO A 43 -11.06 -12.55 20.08
C PRO A 43 -10.30 -11.30 20.58
N CYS A 44 -9.14 -11.50 21.20
CA CYS A 44 -8.29 -10.44 21.76
C CYS A 44 -6.85 -10.57 21.25
N SER A 45 -6.64 -10.74 19.94
CA SER A 45 -5.28 -10.71 19.40
C SER A 45 -4.72 -9.29 19.49
N ASP A 46 -3.54 -9.14 20.11
CA ASP A 46 -2.79 -7.87 20.11
C ASP A 46 -2.13 -7.55 18.76
N LEU A 47 -2.22 -8.49 17.80
CA LEU A 47 -1.63 -8.37 16.47
C LEU A 47 -2.67 -8.02 15.41
N PHE A 48 -3.82 -8.67 15.41
CA PHE A 48 -4.85 -8.48 14.40
C PHE A 48 -6.21 -8.22 15.06
N GLY A 49 -6.68 -6.98 14.93
CA GLY A 49 -7.92 -6.53 15.53
C GLY A 49 -9.09 -6.45 14.53
N PRO A 50 -10.32 -6.32 15.04
CA PRO A 50 -11.49 -6.02 14.22
C PRO A 50 -11.40 -4.60 13.64
N ILE A 51 -12.25 -4.30 12.67
CA ILE A 51 -12.27 -2.97 12.05
C ILE A 51 -13.01 -1.99 12.96
N THR A 52 -12.42 -0.82 13.19
CA THR A 52 -13.05 0.27 13.95
C THR A 52 -13.55 1.37 13.01
N LEU A 53 -14.85 1.64 13.07
CA LEU A 53 -15.53 2.70 12.34
C LEU A 53 -15.80 3.90 13.26
N HIS A 54 -15.51 5.09 12.76
CA HIS A 54 -15.61 6.35 13.47
C HIS A 54 -16.76 7.21 12.97
N SER A 55 -17.16 7.08 11.71
CA SER A 55 -18.18 7.93 11.07
C SER A 55 -19.04 7.14 10.07
N PRO A 56 -20.31 7.53 9.83
CA PRO A 56 -21.11 7.04 8.69
C PRO A 56 -20.47 7.31 7.33
N SER A 57 -19.55 8.28 7.25
CA SER A 57 -18.78 8.58 6.04
C SER A 57 -17.60 7.63 5.81
N ASP A 58 -17.29 6.71 6.73
CA ASP A 58 -16.20 5.75 6.53
C ASP A 58 -16.50 4.84 5.33
N TRP A 59 -15.45 4.39 4.64
CA TRP A 59 -15.53 3.68 3.36
C TRP A 59 -16.47 2.47 3.42
N ILE A 60 -16.35 1.64 4.46
CA ILE A 60 -17.11 0.39 4.60
C ILE A 60 -18.63 0.63 4.65
N ILE A 61 -19.07 1.72 5.28
CA ILE A 61 -20.50 2.06 5.38
C ILE A 61 -20.97 2.69 4.06
N SER A 62 -20.17 3.60 3.51
CA SER A 62 -20.54 4.41 2.34
C SER A 62 -20.43 3.67 1.00
N HIS A 63 -19.58 2.64 0.92
CA HIS A 63 -19.31 1.87 -0.28
C HIS A 63 -19.44 0.37 0.02
N PRO A 64 -20.67 -0.18 0.03
CA PRO A 64 -20.88 -1.59 0.30
C PRO A 64 -20.26 -2.45 -0.81
N GLU A 65 -19.20 -3.16 -0.46
CA GLU A 65 -18.47 -4.08 -1.35
C GLU A 65 -18.60 -5.51 -0.83
N THR A 66 -18.54 -6.53 -1.69
CA THR A 66 -18.47 -7.91 -1.21
C THR A 66 -17.04 -8.22 -0.71
N PRO A 67 -16.87 -8.74 0.52
CA PRO A 67 -15.57 -9.16 1.01
C PRO A 67 -14.92 -10.18 0.08
N GLN A 68 -13.61 -10.09 -0.11
CA GLN A 68 -12.84 -11.09 -0.84
C GLN A 68 -12.24 -12.10 0.13
N ASP A 69 -12.63 -13.35 0.08
CA ASP A 69 -11.94 -14.43 0.80
C ASP A 69 -10.70 -14.93 0.02
N PHE A 70 -9.97 -15.88 0.60
CA PHE A 70 -8.80 -16.48 -0.03
C PHE A 70 -9.15 -17.29 -1.30
N GLU A 71 -10.27 -18.01 -1.30
CA GLU A 71 -10.69 -18.85 -2.43
C GLU A 71 -11.02 -18.02 -3.67
N GLN A 72 -11.85 -16.98 -3.50
CA GLN A 72 -12.19 -16.02 -4.54
C GLN A 72 -10.95 -15.33 -5.11
N PHE A 73 -9.96 -15.03 -4.26
CA PHE A 73 -8.69 -14.48 -4.72
C PHE A 73 -7.88 -15.51 -5.52
N PHE A 74 -7.77 -16.73 -5.01
CA PHE A 74 -6.94 -17.78 -5.61
C PHE A 74 -7.49 -18.24 -6.97
N SER A 75 -8.81 -18.37 -7.08
CA SER A 75 -9.52 -18.80 -8.28
C SER A 75 -9.65 -17.70 -9.35
N ASN A 76 -9.25 -16.46 -9.05
CA ASN A 76 -9.33 -15.37 -10.01
C ASN A 76 -8.23 -15.50 -11.09
N LEU A 77 -8.64 -15.76 -12.33
CA LEU A 77 -7.74 -15.86 -13.49
C LEU A 77 -6.98 -14.57 -13.81
N HIS A 78 -7.47 -13.42 -13.37
CA HIS A 78 -6.81 -12.13 -13.54
C HIS A 78 -5.81 -11.80 -12.42
N ARG A 79 -5.66 -12.67 -11.41
CA ARG A 79 -4.66 -12.51 -10.36
C ARG A 79 -3.26 -12.47 -10.98
N LYS A 80 -2.51 -11.42 -10.67
CA LYS A 80 -1.11 -11.29 -11.13
C LYS A 80 -0.19 -11.96 -10.12
N SER A 81 0.65 -12.86 -10.61
CA SER A 81 1.75 -13.45 -9.85
C SER A 81 3.05 -13.18 -10.61
N PRO A 82 4.19 -12.95 -9.92
CA PRO A 82 5.47 -12.81 -10.60
C PRO A 82 5.76 -14.06 -11.43
N SER A 83 6.36 -13.86 -12.61
CA SER A 83 6.78 -14.94 -13.51
C SER A 83 8.24 -14.73 -13.91
N PRO A 84 8.96 -15.75 -14.43
CA PRO A 84 10.37 -15.59 -14.82
C PRO A 84 10.63 -14.43 -15.78
N GLY A 85 9.64 -14.08 -16.63
CA GLY A 85 9.72 -12.93 -17.53
C GLY A 85 9.18 -11.62 -16.96
N LYS A 86 8.48 -11.63 -15.80
CA LYS A 86 7.85 -10.45 -15.17
C LYS A 86 7.93 -10.53 -13.66
N GLN A 87 9.06 -10.12 -13.10
CA GLN A 87 9.37 -10.22 -11.66
C GLN A 87 9.82 -8.90 -11.02
N THR A 88 10.00 -7.85 -11.81
CA THR A 88 10.52 -6.55 -11.34
C THR A 88 9.38 -5.54 -11.21
N ILE A 89 9.30 -4.88 -10.06
CA ILE A 89 8.44 -3.71 -9.83
C ILE A 89 9.25 -2.46 -10.15
N TYR A 90 8.83 -1.71 -11.17
CA TYR A 90 9.47 -0.45 -11.53
C TYR A 90 8.76 0.70 -10.82
N ILE A 91 9.45 1.34 -9.88
CA ILE A 91 8.99 2.57 -9.23
C ILE A 91 9.68 3.75 -9.91
N GLN A 92 8.89 4.63 -10.50
CA GLN A 92 9.37 5.80 -11.19
C GLN A 92 8.75 7.04 -10.54
N CYS A 93 9.60 7.99 -10.14
CA CYS A 93 9.13 9.33 -9.82
C CYS A 93 8.69 9.98 -11.12
N ILE A 94 7.39 10.26 -11.25
CA ILE A 94 6.76 10.62 -12.49
C ILE A 94 6.08 11.95 -12.35
N GLY A 95 6.67 12.94 -13.01
CA GLY A 95 5.96 14.11 -13.45
C GLY A 95 5.29 13.93 -14.82
N GLN A 96 4.70 12.78 -15.17
CA GLN A 96 4.05 12.53 -16.48
C GLN A 96 2.94 11.45 -16.37
N ILE A 97 1.68 11.87 -16.29
CA ILE A 97 0.55 11.03 -15.86
C ILE A 97 0.19 9.87 -16.82
N LEU A 98 -0.02 8.69 -16.22
CA LEU A 98 -0.66 7.42 -16.65
C LEU A 98 -0.57 6.92 -18.11
N THR A 99 -0.85 7.75 -19.11
CA THR A 99 -0.80 7.37 -20.53
C THR A 99 0.64 7.15 -20.99
N PHE A 100 1.59 7.90 -20.42
CA PHE A 100 3.03 7.67 -20.58
C PHE A 100 3.44 6.32 -19.99
N LEU A 101 3.00 6.03 -18.75
CA LEU A 101 3.28 4.77 -18.05
C LEU A 101 2.83 3.54 -18.84
N LYS A 102 1.64 3.59 -19.44
CA LYS A 102 1.13 2.51 -20.29
C LYS A 102 2.00 2.31 -21.54
N LYS A 103 2.44 3.39 -22.21
CA LYS A 103 3.28 3.32 -23.41
C LYS A 103 4.73 2.94 -23.14
N LYS A 104 5.22 3.17 -21.93
CA LYS A 104 6.62 2.96 -21.53
C LYS A 104 6.83 1.80 -20.58
N LYS A 105 5.78 1.01 -20.27
CA LYS A 105 5.90 -0.20 -19.47
C LYS A 105 6.89 -1.16 -20.16
N PRO A 106 8.05 -1.46 -19.55
CA PRO A 106 8.97 -2.45 -20.09
C PRO A 106 8.28 -3.81 -20.22
N GLU A 107 8.64 -4.59 -21.24
CA GLU A 107 8.02 -5.92 -21.47
C GLU A 107 8.26 -6.88 -20.30
N ASP A 108 9.37 -6.70 -19.58
CA ASP A 108 9.79 -7.47 -18.40
C ASP A 108 9.20 -6.93 -17.08
N ALA A 109 8.46 -5.82 -17.11
CA ALA A 109 7.88 -5.23 -15.91
C ALA A 109 6.66 -6.01 -15.43
N PHE A 110 6.70 -6.44 -14.17
CA PHE A 110 5.50 -6.94 -13.48
C PHE A 110 4.46 -5.82 -13.38
N CYS A 111 4.89 -4.68 -12.85
CA CYS A 111 4.10 -3.45 -12.84
C CYS A 111 4.98 -2.19 -12.86
N VAL A 112 4.34 -1.07 -13.24
CA VAL A 112 4.96 0.25 -13.15
C VAL A 112 4.14 1.16 -12.26
N VAL A 113 4.80 1.76 -11.29
CA VAL A 113 4.21 2.68 -10.34
C VAL A 113 4.79 4.07 -10.54
N GLY A 114 3.93 5.03 -10.89
CA GLY A 114 4.26 6.45 -10.96
C GLY A 114 4.01 7.16 -9.64
N VAL A 115 4.99 7.90 -9.15
CA VAL A 115 4.85 8.70 -7.93
C VAL A 115 4.97 10.19 -8.27
N THR A 116 4.02 11.01 -7.81
CA THR A 116 4.00 12.45 -8.03
C THR A 116 3.72 13.22 -6.74
N MET A 117 4.14 14.49 -6.70
CA MET A 117 3.74 15.45 -5.67
C MET A 117 2.68 16.43 -6.18
N ILE A 118 2.10 16.15 -7.35
CA ILE A 118 1.00 16.91 -7.93
C ILE A 118 -0.31 16.19 -7.63
N ASP A 119 -1.30 16.95 -7.18
CA ASP A 119 -2.62 16.42 -6.82
C ASP A 119 -3.35 15.79 -8.01
N LEU A 120 -4.13 14.73 -7.77
CA LEU A 120 -4.73 13.92 -8.83
C LEU A 120 -6.25 14.02 -8.84
N TYR A 121 -6.79 14.30 -10.03
CA TYR A 121 -8.22 14.40 -10.32
C TYR A 121 -8.54 13.51 -11.52
N PRO A 122 -9.01 12.27 -11.32
CA PRO A 122 -9.14 11.30 -12.41
C PRO A 122 -10.31 11.62 -13.36
N ARG A 123 -11.30 12.39 -12.90
CA ARG A 123 -12.46 12.85 -13.66
C ARG A 123 -12.89 14.23 -13.15
N GLU A 124 -13.50 15.04 -14.01
CA GLU A 124 -14.02 16.37 -13.62
C GLU A 124 -15.09 16.29 -12.52
N SER A 125 -15.78 15.16 -12.38
CA SER A 125 -16.79 14.91 -11.34
C SER A 125 -16.24 14.37 -10.01
N TRP A 126 -14.92 14.13 -9.91
CA TRP A 126 -14.29 13.58 -8.70
C TRP A 126 -13.56 14.66 -7.92
N ASN A 127 -13.63 14.59 -6.58
CA ASN A 127 -12.99 15.58 -5.72
C ASN A 127 -11.47 15.50 -5.71
N PHE A 128 -10.88 14.31 -5.62
CA PHE A 128 -9.45 14.01 -5.79
C PHE A 128 -9.21 12.51 -5.54
N VAL A 129 -7.99 12.02 -5.84
CA VAL A 129 -7.53 10.70 -5.40
C VAL A 129 -6.09 10.77 -4.88
N PHE A 130 -5.76 9.98 -3.85
CA PHE A 130 -4.37 9.80 -3.41
C PHE A 130 -3.56 8.91 -4.35
N GLY A 131 -4.24 8.07 -5.13
CA GLY A 131 -3.64 7.22 -6.13
C GLY A 131 -4.71 6.53 -6.96
N GLN A 132 -4.29 5.89 -8.04
CA GLN A 132 -5.16 5.08 -8.87
C GLN A 132 -4.32 3.96 -9.50
N ALA A 133 -4.75 2.71 -9.29
CA ALA A 133 -4.19 1.55 -9.96
C ALA A 133 -5.13 0.94 -11.01
N SER A 134 -4.55 0.30 -12.01
CA SER A 134 -5.24 -0.58 -12.94
C SER A 134 -4.92 -2.04 -12.60
N LEU A 135 -5.95 -2.78 -12.23
CA LEU A 135 -5.88 -4.20 -11.87
C LEU A 135 -5.40 -5.08 -13.04
N THR A 136 -5.78 -4.75 -14.28
CA THR A 136 -5.49 -5.57 -15.47
C THR A 136 -4.14 -5.23 -16.11
N GLU A 137 -3.81 -3.93 -16.15
CA GLU A 137 -2.66 -3.40 -16.88
C GLU A 137 -1.36 -3.41 -16.06
N GLY A 138 -1.46 -3.58 -14.73
CA GLY A 138 -0.29 -3.53 -13.85
C GLY A 138 0.41 -2.17 -13.91
N VAL A 139 -0.38 -1.10 -13.86
CA VAL A 139 0.11 0.28 -13.74
C VAL A 139 -0.62 0.96 -12.59
N GLY A 140 0.07 1.82 -11.84
CA GLY A 140 -0.53 2.67 -10.83
C GLY A 140 0.12 4.04 -10.79
N ILE A 141 -0.62 5.04 -10.31
CA ILE A 141 -0.09 6.38 -10.00
C ILE A 141 -0.48 6.80 -8.60
N PHE A 142 0.37 7.59 -7.95
CA PHE A 142 0.23 8.03 -6.58
C PHE A 142 0.59 9.49 -6.48
N SER A 143 -0.21 10.24 -5.75
CA SER A 143 0.12 11.58 -5.34
C SER A 143 0.31 11.66 -3.85
N PHE A 144 1.44 12.23 -3.45
CA PHE A 144 1.67 12.60 -2.06
C PHE A 144 1.47 14.10 -1.78
N ALA A 145 0.92 14.85 -2.75
CA ALA A 145 0.64 16.28 -2.61
C ALA A 145 -0.13 16.59 -1.32
N ARG A 146 -1.20 15.83 -1.08
CA ARG A 146 -2.14 16.02 0.04
C ARG A 146 -1.62 15.56 1.39
N TYR A 147 -0.47 14.88 1.44
CA TYR A 147 0.15 14.45 2.70
C TYR A 147 1.10 15.50 3.27
N GLY A 148 1.43 16.56 2.50
CA GLY A 148 2.19 17.71 2.99
C GLY A 148 1.46 18.42 4.12
N THR A 149 2.17 18.76 5.19
CA THR A 149 1.60 19.41 6.39
C THR A 149 0.99 20.78 6.08
N ASP A 150 1.50 21.45 5.05
CA ASP A 150 1.05 22.76 4.59
C ASP A 150 0.01 22.70 3.47
N PHE A 151 -0.38 21.52 2.97
CA PHE A 151 -1.27 21.40 1.81
C PHE A 151 -2.62 22.10 2.00
N TYR A 152 -3.21 21.94 3.19
CA TYR A 152 -4.49 22.55 3.54
C TYR A 152 -4.34 23.97 4.12
N SER A 153 -3.12 24.50 4.20
CA SER A 153 -2.86 25.87 4.65
C SER A 153 -3.23 26.88 3.57
N SER A 154 -3.70 28.06 3.99
CA SER A 154 -3.88 29.23 3.12
C SER A 154 -2.58 29.63 2.40
N HIS A 155 -1.43 29.25 2.96
CA HIS A 155 -0.09 29.58 2.46
C HIS A 155 0.60 28.45 1.67
N TYR A 156 -0.13 27.40 1.28
CA TYR A 156 0.44 26.29 0.50
C TYR A 156 1.16 26.82 -0.76
N LYS A 157 2.48 26.63 -0.82
CA LYS A 157 3.31 27.17 -1.91
C LYS A 157 3.04 26.51 -3.25
N GLY A 158 2.52 25.28 -3.25
CA GLY A 158 2.13 24.56 -4.46
C GLY A 158 0.76 24.95 -5.04
N LYS A 159 0.06 25.93 -4.46
CA LYS A 159 -1.26 26.36 -4.95
C LYS A 159 -1.12 27.11 -6.27
N LEU A 160 -1.76 26.59 -7.32
CA LEU A 160 -1.79 27.26 -8.63
C LEU A 160 -2.53 28.60 -8.51
N LYS A 161 -1.83 29.69 -8.85
CA LYS A 161 -2.39 31.05 -8.82
C LYS A 161 -3.33 31.32 -10.00
N LYS A 162 -3.21 30.55 -11.09
CA LYS A 162 -4.01 30.66 -12.30
C LYS A 162 -4.28 29.26 -12.86
N LEU A 163 -5.51 28.99 -13.27
CA LEU A 163 -5.87 27.75 -13.96
C LEU A 163 -5.31 27.81 -15.39
N GLU A 164 -4.34 26.97 -15.70
CA GLU A 164 -3.78 26.83 -17.05
C GLU A 164 -4.24 25.50 -17.66
N ARG A 165 -5.08 25.56 -18.69
CA ARG A 165 -5.36 24.37 -19.52
C ARG A 165 -4.22 24.22 -20.52
N LYS A 166 -3.22 23.43 -20.14
CA LYS A 166 -2.13 23.04 -21.02
C LYS A 166 -2.56 21.90 -21.94
N SER A 167 -1.91 21.82 -23.11
CA SER A 167 -2.05 20.70 -24.05
C SER A 167 -1.78 19.37 -23.35
N SER A 168 -2.44 18.28 -23.79
CA SER A 168 -2.17 16.92 -23.28
C SER A 168 -0.73 16.43 -23.52
N SER A 169 0.02 17.11 -24.39
CA SER A 169 1.45 16.88 -24.65
C SER A 169 2.40 17.85 -23.94
N ASP A 170 1.88 18.87 -23.25
CA ASP A 170 2.67 19.89 -22.56
C ASP A 170 2.86 19.50 -21.09
N TYR A 171 4.06 19.00 -20.79
CA TYR A 171 4.47 18.51 -19.47
C TYR A 171 5.22 19.58 -18.65
N SER A 172 5.18 20.85 -19.04
CA SER A 172 5.87 21.92 -18.29
C SER A 172 5.32 22.15 -16.88
N VAL A 173 4.13 21.63 -16.54
CA VAL A 173 3.56 21.67 -15.17
C VAL A 173 4.42 20.90 -14.14
N PHE A 174 5.31 20.04 -14.62
CA PHE A 174 6.23 19.25 -13.79
C PHE A 174 7.63 19.87 -13.71
N ASN A 175 7.83 21.07 -14.26
CA ASN A 175 9.01 21.88 -14.00
C ASN A 175 8.73 22.74 -12.75
N ASP A 176 9.68 22.77 -11.81
CA ASP A 176 9.65 23.65 -10.61
C ASP A 176 8.42 23.45 -9.69
N TYR A 177 7.88 22.22 -9.60
CA TYR A 177 6.80 21.91 -8.68
C TYR A 177 7.27 21.89 -7.21
N TYR A 178 6.37 22.27 -6.31
CA TYR A 178 6.65 22.27 -4.87
C TYR A 178 6.89 20.86 -4.34
N LEU A 179 8.03 20.66 -3.68
CA LEU A 179 8.37 19.43 -2.97
C LEU A 179 8.32 19.73 -1.47
N PRO A 180 7.35 19.16 -0.72
CA PRO A 180 7.32 19.31 0.74
C PRO A 180 8.51 18.59 1.39
N GLU A 181 8.81 18.98 2.63
CA GLU A 181 9.89 18.38 3.41
C GLU A 181 9.68 16.88 3.64
N ALA A 182 10.75 16.10 3.52
CA ALA A 182 10.74 14.65 3.72
C ALA A 182 10.65 14.30 5.21
N THR A 183 9.44 14.32 5.76
CA THR A 183 9.16 13.91 7.15
C THR A 183 8.90 12.41 7.27
N SER A 184 9.07 11.83 8.47
CA SER A 184 8.77 10.41 8.70
C SER A 184 7.30 10.07 8.54
N VAL A 185 6.41 11.00 8.86
CA VAL A 185 4.97 10.87 8.63
C VAL A 185 4.64 10.86 7.14
N LEU A 186 5.27 11.72 6.35
CA LEU A 186 5.13 11.71 4.88
C LEU A 186 5.62 10.38 4.30
N LEU A 187 6.77 9.87 4.75
CA LEU A 187 7.30 8.58 4.32
C LEU A 187 6.35 7.43 4.70
N LEU A 188 5.82 7.42 5.93
CA LEU A 188 4.89 6.40 6.39
C LEU A 188 3.60 6.38 5.58
N ARG A 189 2.98 7.55 5.38
CA ARG A 189 1.79 7.69 4.51
C ARG A 189 2.08 7.25 3.08
N SER A 190 3.26 7.62 2.57
CA SER A 190 3.69 7.25 1.22
C SER A 190 3.83 5.73 1.06
N CYS A 191 4.52 5.06 1.98
CA CYS A 191 4.66 3.61 1.99
C CYS A 191 3.30 2.90 2.14
N LYS A 192 2.41 3.44 2.98
CA LYS A 192 1.06 2.90 3.19
C LYS A 192 0.27 2.90 1.90
N THR A 193 0.12 4.06 1.28
CA THR A 193 -0.68 4.23 0.06
C THR A 193 -0.06 3.44 -1.07
N LEU A 194 1.26 3.53 -1.26
CA LEU A 194 1.99 2.77 -2.27
C LEU A 194 1.75 1.27 -2.16
N THR A 195 1.87 0.73 -0.94
CA THR A 195 1.70 -0.71 -0.70
C THR A 195 0.23 -1.15 -0.90
N HIS A 196 -0.74 -0.31 -0.52
CA HIS A 196 -2.17 -0.58 -0.74
C HIS A 196 -2.49 -0.82 -2.22
N GLU A 197 -2.13 0.12 -3.07
CA GLU A 197 -2.40 0.03 -4.51
C GLU A 197 -1.52 -1.03 -5.20
N ILE A 198 -0.28 -1.28 -4.73
CA ILE A 198 0.48 -2.45 -5.18
C ILE A 198 -0.28 -3.74 -4.84
N GLY A 199 -0.94 -3.81 -3.68
CA GLY A 199 -1.85 -4.90 -3.35
C GLY A 199 -2.96 -5.10 -4.38
N HIS A 200 -3.55 -4.01 -4.88
CA HIS A 200 -4.51 -4.07 -5.99
C HIS A 200 -3.92 -4.68 -7.26
N ILE A 201 -2.66 -4.39 -7.60
CA ILE A 201 -1.98 -4.99 -8.75
C ILE A 201 -1.86 -6.52 -8.61
N PHE A 202 -1.66 -7.03 -7.39
CA PHE A 202 -1.68 -8.47 -7.10
C PHE A 202 -3.09 -9.08 -7.10
N GLY A 203 -4.15 -8.27 -7.26
CA GLY A 203 -5.55 -8.71 -7.28
C GLY A 203 -6.25 -8.69 -5.92
N LEU A 204 -5.65 -8.06 -4.90
CA LEU A 204 -6.32 -7.86 -3.61
C LEU A 204 -7.39 -6.78 -3.77
N ARG A 205 -8.64 -7.08 -3.38
CA ARG A 205 -9.70 -6.08 -3.25
C ARG A 205 -9.61 -5.37 -1.89
N HIS A 206 -10.44 -4.35 -1.68
CA HIS A 206 -10.58 -3.75 -0.36
C HIS A 206 -10.91 -4.80 0.71
N CYS A 207 -10.20 -4.73 1.83
CA CYS A 207 -10.37 -5.66 2.94
C CYS A 207 -11.48 -5.19 3.88
N GLN A 208 -12.37 -6.11 4.25
CA GLN A 208 -13.47 -5.89 5.19
C GLN A 208 -13.49 -6.90 6.34
N TRP A 209 -12.43 -7.71 6.46
CA TRP A 209 -12.37 -8.80 7.44
C TRP A 209 -11.83 -8.36 8.80
N LEU A 210 -10.73 -7.62 8.79
CA LEU A 210 -9.97 -7.20 9.98
C LEU A 210 -9.31 -5.85 9.66
N ALA A 211 -8.82 -5.16 10.70
CA ALA A 211 -7.96 -4.00 10.50
C ALA A 211 -6.80 -4.37 9.57
N CYS A 212 -6.65 -3.65 8.46
CA CYS A 212 -5.78 -4.03 7.36
C CYS A 212 -5.41 -2.83 6.49
N LEU A 213 -4.17 -2.82 6.02
CA LEU A 213 -3.67 -1.90 5.01
C LEU A 213 -4.58 -1.82 3.78
N MET A 214 -5.17 -2.95 3.36
CA MET A 214 -6.03 -3.04 2.18
C MET A 214 -7.45 -2.52 2.41
N GLN A 215 -7.81 -1.97 3.58
CA GLN A 215 -9.10 -1.29 3.74
C GLN A 215 -9.16 -0.04 2.85
N GLY A 216 -10.32 0.22 2.24
CA GLY A 216 -10.58 1.47 1.52
C GLY A 216 -10.64 2.66 2.48
N SER A 217 -10.55 3.89 1.93
CA SER A 217 -10.67 5.12 2.72
C SER A 217 -11.20 6.27 1.87
N ASN A 218 -12.12 7.06 2.42
CA ASN A 218 -12.69 8.24 1.77
C ASN A 218 -11.89 9.53 2.04
N HIS A 219 -11.19 9.60 3.17
CA HIS A 219 -10.48 10.81 3.58
C HIS A 219 -9.19 10.51 4.36
N LEU A 220 -8.37 11.54 4.58
CA LEU A 220 -7.02 11.41 5.13
C LEU A 220 -7.01 10.84 6.54
N GLU A 221 -7.93 11.28 7.40
CA GLU A 221 -7.99 10.83 8.79
C GLU A 221 -8.38 9.35 8.87
N GLU A 222 -9.28 8.88 8.00
CA GLU A 222 -9.59 7.45 7.87
C GLU A 222 -8.37 6.69 7.33
N ALA A 223 -7.69 7.25 6.32
CA ALA A 223 -6.47 6.67 5.79
C ALA A 223 -5.38 6.53 6.85
N ASP A 224 -5.18 7.52 7.72
CA ASP A 224 -4.17 7.52 8.78
C ASP A 224 -4.48 6.50 9.89
N ARG A 225 -5.75 6.35 10.30
CA ARG A 225 -6.16 5.38 11.34
C ARG A 225 -5.94 3.91 10.95
N ARG A 226 -5.89 3.57 9.66
CA ARG A 226 -5.63 2.19 9.21
C ARG A 226 -4.25 1.69 9.67
N PRO A 227 -4.04 0.38 9.82
CA PRO A 227 -2.70 -0.14 10.08
C PRO A 227 -1.81 -0.09 8.83
N LEU A 228 -0.49 -0.24 9.02
CA LEU A 228 0.48 -0.41 7.93
C LEU A 228 0.62 -1.88 7.48
N ASP A 229 0.09 -2.79 8.28
CA ASP A 229 0.16 -4.25 8.09
C ASP A 229 -1.03 -4.84 7.32
N LEU A 230 -0.77 -6.00 6.71
CA LEU A 230 -1.81 -6.81 6.08
C LEU A 230 -2.38 -7.77 7.13
N CYS A 231 -3.71 -7.82 7.25
CA CYS A 231 -4.35 -8.84 8.06
C CYS A 231 -4.06 -10.25 7.51
N PRO A 232 -4.25 -11.33 8.30
CA PRO A 232 -3.86 -12.68 7.90
C PRO A 232 -4.46 -13.15 6.58
N ILE A 233 -5.70 -12.75 6.27
CA ILE A 233 -6.36 -13.09 5.02
C ILE A 233 -5.66 -12.43 3.83
N CYS A 234 -5.38 -11.12 3.90
CA CYS A 234 -4.66 -10.41 2.84
C CYS A 234 -3.19 -10.82 2.76
N LEU A 235 -2.57 -11.14 3.89
CA LEU A 235 -1.20 -11.63 3.95
C LEU A 235 -1.08 -13.00 3.27
N ARG A 236 -2.00 -13.94 3.53
CA ARG A 236 -2.05 -15.25 2.86
C ARG A 236 -2.25 -15.11 1.36
N LYS A 237 -3.12 -14.20 0.91
CA LYS A 237 -3.31 -13.91 -0.52
C LYS A 237 -2.00 -13.43 -1.18
N LEU A 238 -1.33 -12.48 -0.56
CA LEU A 238 -0.07 -11.97 -1.09
C LEU A 238 1.02 -13.06 -1.07
N GLN A 239 1.08 -13.84 0.01
CA GLN A 239 1.98 -14.98 0.13
C GLN A 239 1.76 -16.01 -0.99
N SER A 240 0.51 -16.35 -1.31
CA SER A 240 0.21 -17.32 -2.37
C SER A 240 0.42 -16.79 -3.79
N ALA A 241 0.48 -15.46 -3.97
CA ALA A 241 0.81 -14.86 -5.27
C ALA A 241 2.32 -14.68 -5.47
N VAL A 242 3.08 -14.41 -4.41
CA VAL A 242 4.51 -14.06 -4.50
C VAL A 242 5.44 -15.20 -4.07
N GLY A 243 5.01 -16.06 -3.14
CA GLY A 243 5.78 -17.22 -2.68
C GLY A 243 6.89 -16.90 -1.65
N PHE A 244 6.75 -15.84 -0.84
CA PHE A 244 7.71 -15.53 0.22
C PHE A 244 7.40 -16.26 1.54
N ARG A 245 8.41 -16.40 2.39
CA ARG A 245 8.26 -16.83 3.79
C ARG A 245 7.98 -15.63 4.69
N LEU A 246 6.98 -15.73 5.58
CA LEU A 246 6.56 -14.63 6.45
C LEU A 246 7.70 -14.16 7.37
N ARG A 247 8.49 -15.12 7.88
CA ARG A 247 9.65 -14.86 8.73
C ARG A 247 10.70 -14.01 8.03
N ASP A 248 11.04 -14.34 6.80
CA ASP A 248 12.08 -13.64 6.04
C ASP A 248 11.61 -12.24 5.65
N ARG A 249 10.33 -12.11 5.27
CA ARG A 249 9.69 -10.82 5.02
C ARG A 249 9.77 -9.90 6.23
N TYR A 250 9.38 -10.35 7.41
CA TYR A 250 9.39 -9.51 8.60
C TYR A 250 10.79 -9.18 9.10
N LYS A 251 11.76 -10.11 8.98
CA LYS A 251 13.17 -9.79 9.23
C LYS A 251 13.68 -8.70 8.29
N ALA A 252 13.33 -8.76 7.01
CA ALA A 252 13.71 -7.75 6.03
C ALA A 252 13.11 -6.37 6.36
N LEU A 253 11.86 -6.32 6.84
CA LEU A 253 11.25 -5.06 7.29
C LEU A 253 11.97 -4.45 8.49
N VAL A 254 12.27 -5.24 9.53
CA VAL A 254 13.01 -4.73 10.70
C VAL A 254 14.39 -4.22 10.28
N ARG A 255 15.11 -5.00 9.46
CA ARG A 255 16.40 -4.59 8.90
C ARG A 255 16.30 -3.32 8.09
N TRP A 256 15.25 -3.16 7.28
CA TRP A 256 15.04 -1.92 6.54
C TRP A 256 14.90 -0.76 7.51
N ILE A 257 14.00 -0.85 8.51
CA ILE A 257 13.78 0.22 9.50
C ILE A 257 15.09 0.60 10.21
N ASP A 258 15.88 -0.39 10.61
CA ASP A 258 17.12 -0.20 11.38
C ASP A 258 18.33 0.19 10.54
N ALA A 259 18.27 -0.01 9.23
CA ALA A 259 19.35 0.43 8.34
C ALA A 259 19.41 1.96 8.33
N GLU A 260 20.58 2.48 8.72
CA GLU A 260 20.96 3.84 8.42
C GLU A 260 21.01 4.04 6.89
N SER A 261 20.85 5.27 6.41
CA SER A 261 20.91 5.59 4.99
C SER A 261 22.34 5.41 4.47
N THR A 262 22.76 4.17 4.22
CA THR A 262 24.03 3.88 3.56
C THR A 262 23.85 4.07 2.06
N ASP A 263 24.57 5.05 1.52
CA ASP A 263 24.69 5.46 0.13
C ASP A 263 24.32 4.41 -0.93
N THR A 264 23.43 4.80 -1.85
CA THR A 264 23.45 4.28 -3.22
C THR A 264 23.38 5.46 -4.20
N PRO A 265 24.35 5.60 -5.13
CA PRO A 265 24.41 6.75 -6.03
C PRO A 265 23.30 6.65 -7.08
N ARG A 266 22.49 7.69 -7.24
CA ARG A 266 21.58 7.81 -8.39
C ARG A 266 21.54 9.21 -8.99
N VAL A 267 22.01 9.23 -10.24
CA VAL A 267 21.73 10.09 -11.40
C VAL A 267 21.11 11.46 -11.09
N THR A 268 21.96 12.48 -11.25
CA THR A 268 21.66 13.91 -11.25
C THR A 268 20.73 14.33 -12.41
N PRO A 269 19.64 15.08 -12.15
CA PRO A 269 19.16 16.12 -13.05
C PRO A 269 20.02 17.37 -12.84
N LYS A 270 20.57 17.92 -13.92
CA LYS A 270 21.47 19.09 -13.88
C LYS A 270 20.76 20.35 -13.36
N HIS A 271 21.50 21.08 -12.52
CA HIS A 271 21.31 22.44 -12.00
C HIS A 271 20.23 22.54 -10.90
N SER A 272 20.52 22.97 -9.66
CA SER A 272 21.53 23.93 -9.19
C SER A 272 21.71 23.87 -7.67
N ARG A 273 22.98 23.90 -7.22
CA ARG A 273 23.50 24.08 -5.84
C ARG A 273 23.16 22.97 -4.83
N GLU A 274 23.94 21.91 -4.92
CA GLU A 274 24.02 20.80 -3.97
C GLU A 274 24.95 21.15 -2.80
N GLU A 275 24.41 21.29 -1.59
CA GLU A 275 25.06 20.69 -0.42
C GLU A 275 24.37 19.34 -0.20
N LEU A 276 25.10 18.26 -0.46
CA LEU A 276 24.70 16.89 -0.17
C LEU A 276 24.54 16.75 1.35
N VAL A 277 23.35 17.00 1.87
CA VAL A 277 23.02 16.59 3.24
C VAL A 277 22.56 15.15 3.15
N THR A 278 23.36 14.23 3.66
CA THR A 278 22.94 12.86 3.99
C THR A 278 21.86 12.99 5.05
N LEU A 279 20.61 13.19 4.62
CA LEU A 279 19.49 13.28 5.54
C LEU A 279 19.26 11.87 6.10
N PRO A 280 19.25 11.70 7.43
CA PRO A 280 18.94 10.42 8.04
C PRO A 280 17.56 9.97 7.57
N LYS A 281 17.40 8.67 7.31
CA LYS A 281 16.13 8.10 6.87
C LYS A 281 15.07 8.36 7.95
N PRO A 282 14.03 9.18 7.69
CA PRO A 282 13.14 9.63 8.75
C PRO A 282 12.16 8.50 9.07
N VAL A 283 12.44 7.71 10.12
CA VAL A 283 11.67 6.51 10.50
C VAL A 283 10.96 6.60 11.83
N GLU A 284 10.91 7.78 12.44
CA GLU A 284 10.34 7.95 13.79
C GLU A 284 8.88 7.49 13.82
N ALA A 285 8.11 7.80 12.77
CA ALA A 285 6.72 7.36 12.62
C ALA A 285 6.55 5.82 12.50
N PHE A 286 7.61 5.06 12.19
CA PHE A 286 7.56 3.60 12.04
C PHE A 286 7.80 2.85 13.35
N LYS A 287 8.07 3.54 14.47
CA LYS A 287 8.43 2.91 15.75
C LYS A 287 7.41 1.89 16.23
N GLU A 288 6.14 2.28 16.32
CA GLU A 288 5.05 1.39 16.78
C GLU A 288 4.88 0.20 15.84
N TRP A 289 5.01 0.44 14.54
CA TRP A 289 4.93 -0.63 13.55
C TRP A 289 6.13 -1.60 13.64
N LYS A 290 7.34 -1.12 13.93
CA LYS A 290 8.51 -1.98 14.19
C LYS A 290 8.28 -2.89 15.39
N GLU A 291 7.72 -2.35 16.48
CA GLU A 291 7.36 -3.12 17.67
C GLU A 291 6.30 -4.19 17.32
N TRP A 292 5.30 -3.83 16.53
CA TRP A 292 4.31 -4.78 16.00
C TRP A 292 4.95 -5.91 15.18
N VAL A 293 5.84 -5.58 14.22
CA VAL A 293 6.55 -6.58 13.40
C VAL A 293 7.41 -7.51 14.27
N THR A 294 8.03 -6.97 15.32
CA THR A 294 8.83 -7.74 16.28
C THR A 294 7.98 -8.75 17.05
N ARG A 295 6.77 -8.36 17.47
CA ARG A 295 5.81 -9.31 18.09
C ARG A 295 5.36 -10.39 17.11
N CYS A 296 5.12 -10.07 15.83
CA CYS A 296 4.84 -11.09 14.82
C CYS A 296 6.00 -12.08 14.64
N LEU A 297 7.25 -11.60 14.63
CA LEU A 297 8.44 -12.46 14.59
C LEU A 297 8.54 -13.39 15.80
N ALA A 298 8.16 -12.92 16.99
CA ALA A 298 8.11 -13.76 18.18
C ALA A 298 7.08 -14.90 18.05
N VAL A 299 5.90 -14.63 17.48
CA VAL A 299 4.88 -15.67 17.21
C VAL A 299 5.37 -16.69 16.18
N LEU A 300 6.07 -16.23 15.13
CA LEU A 300 6.64 -17.10 14.11
C LEU A 300 7.75 -18.01 14.65
N GLN A 301 8.42 -17.63 15.76
CA GLN A 301 9.58 -18.31 16.33
C GLN A 301 9.26 -19.32 17.45
N LYS A 302 8.18 -19.10 18.20
CA LYS A 302 7.56 -20.13 19.05
C LYS A 302 7.18 -21.31 18.18
#